data_AF-A0A8K0VIA4-F1
#
_entry.id   AF-A0A8K0VIA4-F1
#
_cell.length_a   1.000
_cell.length_b   1.000
_cell.length_c   1.000
_cell.angle_alpha   90.00
_cell.angle_beta   90.00
_cell.angle_gamma   90.00
#
_symmetry.space_group_name_H-M   'P 1'
#
loop_
_entity.id
_entity.type
_entity.pdbx_description
1 polymer ?
#
loop_
_entity_poly.entity_id
_entity_poly.type
_entity_poly.pdbx_seq_one_letter_code
_entity_poly.pdbx_strand_id
1 'polypeptide(L)'
;MALSEYFPGSSNIHIIITSRASIAKSLSIFEGVYIGELEESQSVELFLTYAEIQPSRDNILAEAKEIVGEMGHLALAISMAGKYVLQTPRLLSNLSAYLEDFRCRRRNLLSEKPDKLIARYNYSVMTVWETSYSAVCEHLPEAGRLLMLLSFIHYKDIFLELFGLGAKIASWTSIFEPQINIDFHHLEECFTLLEKYSLCQHQVTQTSYSIYRLVHAWGYDRLQGDGDKIKQF
;
A
#
# COMPACT_ATOMS: atom_id res chain seq x y z
N MET A 1 -18.80 -23.38 -7.92
CA MET A 1 -19.84 -23.24 -6.87
C MET A 1 -19.82 -21.79 -6.41
N ALA A 2 -20.94 -21.09 -6.49
CA ALA A 2 -21.00 -19.67 -6.15
C ALA A 2 -21.12 -19.51 -4.63
N LEU A 3 -20.39 -18.56 -4.04
CA LEU A 3 -20.45 -18.27 -2.60
C LEU A 3 -21.89 -17.99 -2.11
N SER A 4 -22.73 -17.44 -2.99
CA SER A 4 -24.14 -17.15 -2.75
C SER A 4 -24.99 -18.38 -2.38
N GLU A 5 -24.58 -19.58 -2.76
CA GLU A 5 -25.29 -20.83 -2.44
C GLU A 5 -25.25 -21.15 -0.94
N TYR A 6 -24.32 -20.54 -0.19
CA TYR A 6 -24.18 -20.71 1.26
C TYR A 6 -24.84 -19.59 2.07
N PHE A 7 -25.46 -18.61 1.42
CA PHE A 7 -26.11 -17.51 2.12
C PHE A 7 -27.40 -17.99 2.79
N PRO A 8 -27.58 -17.80 4.10
CA PRO A 8 -28.81 -18.19 4.77
C PRO A 8 -29.99 -17.36 4.25
N GLY A 9 -31.08 -18.01 3.86
CA GLY A 9 -32.27 -17.35 3.27
C GLY A 9 -33.17 -16.61 4.25
N SER A 10 -32.68 -16.21 5.43
CA SER A 10 -33.46 -15.50 6.44
C SER A 10 -33.36 -13.99 6.25
N SER A 11 -34.48 -13.27 6.29
CA SER A 11 -34.54 -11.82 6.19
C SER A 11 -33.91 -11.06 7.38
N ASN A 12 -33.58 -11.77 8.45
CA ASN A 12 -33.03 -11.18 9.69
C ASN A 12 -31.52 -11.38 9.82
N ILE A 13 -30.85 -11.81 8.75
CA ILE A 13 -29.41 -12.04 8.74
C ILE A 13 -28.74 -11.03 7.81
N HIS A 14 -27.73 -10.36 8.34
CA HIS A 14 -26.82 -9.53 7.56
C HIS A 14 -25.49 -10.27 7.37
N ILE A 15 -25.00 -10.29 6.14
CA ILE A 15 -23.71 -10.89 5.78
C ILE A 15 -22.76 -9.74 5.49
N ILE A 16 -21.64 -9.68 6.22
CA ILE A 16 -20.55 -8.73 5.94
C ILE A 16 -19.43 -9.51 5.27
N ILE A 17 -19.11 -9.11 4.03
CA ILE A 17 -18.00 -9.67 3.27
C ILE A 17 -16.86 -8.66 3.29
N THR A 18 -15.71 -9.05 3.83
CA THR A 18 -14.48 -8.27 3.72
C THR A 18 -13.55 -8.94 2.71
N SER A 19 -13.04 -8.15 1.77
CA SER A 19 -12.15 -8.65 0.72
C SER A 19 -11.22 -7.54 0.26
N ARG A 20 -10.00 -7.92 -0.14
CA ARG A 20 -9.07 -7.01 -0.82
C ARG A 20 -9.39 -6.84 -2.31
N ALA A 21 -10.10 -7.82 -2.90
CA ALA A 21 -10.47 -7.77 -4.30
C ALA A 21 -11.69 -6.86 -4.49
N SER A 22 -11.53 -5.78 -5.26
CA SER A 22 -12.59 -4.82 -5.57
C SER A 22 -13.85 -5.48 -6.17
N ILE A 23 -13.70 -6.61 -6.85
CA ILE A 23 -14.81 -7.41 -7.39
C ILE A 23 -15.78 -7.91 -6.32
N ALA A 24 -15.36 -8.02 -5.05
CA ALA A 24 -16.26 -8.44 -3.97
C ALA A 24 -17.44 -7.47 -3.76
N LYS A 25 -17.34 -6.23 -4.25
CA LYS A 25 -18.46 -5.28 -4.28
C LYS A 25 -19.67 -5.85 -5.04
N SER A 26 -19.45 -6.65 -6.10
CA SER A 26 -20.53 -7.26 -6.88
C SER A 26 -21.25 -8.40 -6.15
N LEU A 27 -20.73 -8.85 -5.00
CA LEU A 27 -21.36 -9.88 -4.16
C LEU A 27 -22.38 -9.29 -3.18
N SER A 28 -22.42 -7.96 -3.06
CA SER A 28 -23.31 -7.24 -2.18
C SER A 28 -24.51 -6.68 -2.95
N ILE A 29 -25.70 -6.74 -2.35
CA ILE A 29 -26.89 -6.02 -2.82
C ILE A 29 -26.81 -4.51 -2.54
N PHE A 30 -25.92 -4.10 -1.64
CA PHE A 30 -25.63 -2.70 -1.30
C PHE A 30 -24.32 -2.25 -1.95
N GLU A 31 -24.13 -0.94 -2.07
CA GLU A 31 -22.83 -0.39 -2.44
C GLU A 31 -21.75 -0.87 -1.46
N GLY A 32 -20.64 -1.36 -2.01
CA GLY A 32 -19.51 -1.78 -1.19
C GLY A 32 -18.76 -0.58 -0.62
N VAL A 33 -18.53 -0.60 0.69
CA VAL A 33 -17.75 0.43 1.38
C VAL A 33 -16.27 0.19 1.12
N TYR A 34 -15.61 1.16 0.50
CA TYR A 34 -14.16 1.16 0.34
C TYR A 34 -13.51 1.71 1.62
N ILE A 35 -12.58 0.95 2.19
CA ILE A 35 -11.81 1.36 3.37
C ILE A 35 -10.46 1.86 2.86
N GLY A 36 -10.30 3.19 2.87
CA GLY A 36 -9.08 3.87 2.43
C GLY A 36 -8.12 4.21 3.57
N GLU A 37 -7.27 5.19 3.31
CA GLU A 37 -6.40 5.82 4.30
C GLU A 37 -7.23 6.53 5.39
N LEU A 38 -6.68 6.64 6.60
CA LEU A 38 -7.30 7.42 7.68
C LEU A 38 -7.17 8.92 7.42
N GLU A 39 -8.09 9.71 7.95
CA GLU A 39 -7.88 11.16 8.03
C GLU A 39 -6.65 11.47 8.91
N GLU A 40 -5.99 12.62 8.70
CA GLU A 40 -4.80 13.00 9.48
C GLU A 40 -5.09 13.00 10.99
N SER A 41 -6.24 13.54 11.41
CA SER A 41 -6.68 13.57 12.81
C SER A 41 -6.80 12.17 13.41
N GLN A 42 -7.48 11.26 12.71
CA GLN A 42 -7.66 9.85 13.10
C GLN A 42 -6.32 9.11 13.13
N SER A 43 -5.44 9.43 12.19
CA SER A 43 -4.11 8.85 12.11
C SER A 43 -3.26 9.22 13.33
N VAL A 44 -3.24 10.51 13.67
CA VAL A 44 -2.51 11.03 14.84
C VAL A 44 -3.08 10.43 16.13
N GLU A 45 -4.41 10.39 16.27
CA GLU A 45 -5.08 9.78 17.42
C GLU A 45 -4.69 8.30 17.57
N LEU A 46 -4.73 7.55 16.47
CA LEU A 46 -4.36 6.13 16.45
C LEU A 46 -2.89 5.93 16.87
N PHE A 47 -1.97 6.73 16.31
CA PHE A 47 -0.55 6.66 16.65
C PHE A 47 -0.31 6.89 18.14
N LEU A 48 -0.84 7.99 18.67
CA LEU A 48 -0.67 8.37 20.07
C LEU A 48 -1.29 7.35 21.03
N THR A 49 -2.44 6.78 20.66
CA THR A 49 -3.10 5.70 21.41
C THR A 49 -2.20 4.47 21.50
N TYR A 50 -1.61 4.05 20.39
CA TYR A 50 -0.75 2.86 20.35
C TYR A 50 0.62 3.09 21.00
N ALA A 51 1.13 4.32 20.93
CA ALA A 51 2.35 4.75 21.61
C ALA A 51 2.16 5.05 23.10
N GLU A 52 0.91 5.09 23.58
CA GLU A 52 0.52 5.51 24.94
C GLU A 52 1.05 6.90 25.33
N ILE A 53 1.12 7.81 24.34
CA ILE A 53 1.60 9.18 24.52
C ILE A 53 0.40 10.13 24.65
N GLN A 54 0.39 10.93 25.71
CA GLN A 54 -0.61 11.99 25.86
C GLN A 54 -0.25 13.21 24.99
N PRO A 55 -1.21 13.82 24.28
CA PRO A 55 -1.01 15.04 23.50
C PRO A 55 -0.89 16.26 24.44
N SER A 56 0.21 16.32 25.18
CA SER A 56 0.44 17.29 26.25
C SER A 56 1.23 18.52 25.80
N ARG A 57 1.79 18.48 24.59
CA ARG A 57 2.63 19.54 24.02
C ARG A 57 2.46 19.59 22.50
N ASP A 58 2.52 20.80 21.93
CA ASP A 58 2.36 21.02 20.48
C ASP A 58 3.46 20.31 19.65
N ASN A 59 4.67 20.14 20.21
CA ASN A 59 5.77 19.46 19.53
C ASN A 59 5.45 17.98 19.26
N ILE A 60 4.80 17.29 20.21
CA ILE A 60 4.40 15.88 20.07
C ILE A 60 3.37 15.74 18.94
N LEU A 61 2.41 16.68 18.85
CA LEU A 61 1.40 16.66 17.79
C LEU A 61 2.03 16.88 16.42
N ALA A 62 2.98 17.81 16.29
CA ALA A 62 3.69 18.04 15.04
C ALA A 62 4.54 16.82 14.62
N GLU A 63 5.30 16.23 15.54
CA GLU A 63 6.09 15.02 15.29
C GLU A 63 5.20 13.82 14.92
N ALA A 64 4.06 13.65 15.61
CA ALA A 64 3.10 12.60 15.29
C ALA A 64 2.50 12.79 13.89
N LYS A 65 2.17 14.02 13.49
CA LYS A 65 1.70 14.34 12.13
C LYS A 65 2.72 13.92 11.07
N GLU A 66 4.00 14.26 11.27
CA GLU A 66 5.07 13.85 10.36
C GLU A 66 5.19 12.32 10.29
N ILE A 67 5.13 11.63 11.42
CA ILE A 67 5.18 10.16 11.48
C ILE A 67 4.03 9.55 10.69
N VAL A 68 2.79 9.96 10.94
CA VAL A 68 1.63 9.33 10.28
C VAL A 68 1.57 9.65 8.80
N GLY A 69 2.02 10.85 8.39
CA GLY A 69 2.22 11.20 7.00
C GLY A 69 3.30 10.32 6.35
N GLU A 70 4.37 10.00 7.07
CA GLU A 70 5.37 9.06 6.60
C GLU A 70 4.81 7.63 6.44
N MET A 71 3.91 7.22 7.33
CA MET A 71 3.18 5.94 7.24
C MET A 71 2.08 5.92 6.17
N GLY A 72 1.88 7.02 5.42
CA GLY A 72 0.84 7.12 4.41
C GLY A 72 -0.57 6.94 4.98
N HIS A 73 -0.79 7.30 6.24
CA HIS A 73 -2.10 7.21 6.90
C HIS A 73 -2.72 5.80 6.92
N LEU A 74 -1.92 4.75 6.75
CA LEU A 74 -2.38 3.36 6.78
C LEU A 74 -2.49 2.89 8.23
N ALA A 75 -3.71 2.59 8.68
CA ALA A 75 -4.02 2.21 10.06
C ALA A 75 -3.11 1.10 10.61
N LEU A 76 -2.81 0.08 9.80
CA LEU A 76 -1.92 -1.02 10.20
C LEU A 76 -0.47 -0.55 10.43
N ALA A 77 0.07 0.24 9.50
CA ALA A 77 1.44 0.77 9.62
C ALA A 77 1.57 1.71 10.82
N ILE A 78 0.55 2.56 11.05
CA ILE A 78 0.49 3.47 12.19
C ILE A 78 0.45 2.70 13.52
N SER A 79 -0.40 1.67 13.62
CA SER A 79 -0.52 0.86 14.84
C SER A 79 0.80 0.17 15.19
N MET A 80 1.49 -0.35 14.17
CA MET A 80 2.82 -0.95 14.32
C MET A 80 3.87 0.09 14.74
N ALA A 81 3.86 1.28 14.12
CA ALA A 81 4.74 2.38 14.50
C ALA A 81 4.56 2.80 15.96
N GLY A 82 3.32 2.98 16.40
CA GLY A 82 2.99 3.33 17.78
C GLY A 82 3.46 2.26 18.77
N LYS A 83 3.23 0.97 18.49
CA LYS A 83 3.75 -0.13 19.33
C LYS A 83 5.27 -0.15 19.37
N TYR A 84 5.94 0.03 18.23
CA TYR A 84 7.40 0.04 18.19
C TYR A 84 7.99 1.17 19.04
N VAL A 85 7.40 2.37 18.97
CA VAL A 85 7.78 3.50 19.82
C VAL A 85 7.57 3.15 21.29
N LEU A 86 6.39 2.65 21.68
CA LEU A 86 6.10 2.22 23.06
C LEU A 86 7.10 1.20 23.60
N GLN A 87 7.51 0.23 22.77
CA GLN A 87 8.46 -0.81 23.13
C GLN A 87 9.92 -0.33 23.14
N THR A 88 10.18 0.88 22.66
CA THR A 88 11.53 1.45 22.53
C THR A 88 11.67 2.73 23.37
N PRO A 89 12.09 2.63 24.65
CA PRO A 89 12.10 3.77 25.59
C PRO A 89 12.82 5.03 25.09
N ARG A 90 13.90 4.89 24.29
CA ARG A 90 14.61 6.02 23.70
C ARG A 90 13.79 6.82 22.68
N LEU A 91 12.78 6.20 22.06
CA LEU A 91 11.93 6.81 21.04
C LEU A 91 10.67 7.44 21.63
N LEU A 92 10.17 6.92 22.76
CA LEU A 92 9.08 7.54 23.51
C LEU A 92 9.37 8.99 23.90
N SER A 93 10.63 9.31 24.21
CA SER A 93 11.07 10.66 24.56
C SER A 93 11.60 11.48 23.37
N ASN A 94 11.69 10.88 22.19
CA ASN A 94 12.20 11.51 20.98
C ASN A 94 11.61 10.87 19.71
N LEU A 95 10.43 11.35 19.30
CA LEU A 95 9.74 10.84 18.11
C LEU A 95 10.48 11.19 16.81
N SER A 96 11.24 12.28 16.79
CA SER A 96 12.08 12.61 15.63
C SER A 96 13.13 11.53 15.34
N ALA A 97 13.70 10.90 16.38
CA ALA A 97 14.61 9.78 16.23
C ALA A 97 13.93 8.53 15.64
N TYR A 98 12.62 8.35 15.88
CA TYR A 98 11.86 7.28 15.24
C TYR A 98 11.75 7.51 13.72
N LEU A 99 11.51 8.75 13.28
CA LEU A 99 11.46 9.09 11.86
C LEU A 99 12.79 8.81 11.14
N GLU A 100 13.90 9.17 11.76
CA GLU A 100 15.24 8.86 11.24
C GLU A 100 15.46 7.35 11.12
N ASP A 101 15.14 6.61 12.20
CA ASP A 101 15.20 5.16 12.21
C ASP A 101 14.34 4.53 11.12
N PHE A 102 13.12 5.05 10.93
CA PHE A 102 12.21 4.58 9.91
C PHE A 102 12.74 4.83 8.51
N ARG A 103 13.27 6.01 8.21
CA ARG A 103 13.86 6.33 6.91
C ARG A 103 15.06 5.43 6.58
N CYS A 104 15.89 5.10 7.57
CA CYS A 104 17.07 4.25 7.41
C CYS A 104 16.75 2.75 7.38
N ARG A 105 15.75 2.30 8.14
CA ARG A 105 15.47 0.87 8.40
C ARG A 105 14.04 0.48 8.05
N ARG A 106 13.40 1.21 7.13
CA ARG A 106 12.00 1.03 6.71
C ARG A 106 11.64 -0.43 6.46
N ARG A 107 12.44 -1.12 5.63
CA ARG A 107 12.24 -2.53 5.29
C ARG A 107 12.19 -3.41 6.54
N ASN A 108 13.11 -3.21 7.48
CA ASN A 108 13.18 -4.04 8.68
C ASN A 108 11.95 -3.80 9.56
N LEU A 109 11.59 -2.54 9.81
CA LEU A 109 10.46 -2.18 10.65
C LEU A 109 9.12 -2.63 10.07
N LEU A 110 8.90 -2.48 8.76
CA LEU A 110 7.68 -2.95 8.10
C LEU A 110 7.65 -4.47 7.89
N SER A 111 8.77 -5.16 8.14
CA SER A 111 8.86 -6.63 8.13
C SER A 111 8.54 -7.25 9.49
N GLU A 112 8.53 -6.46 10.58
CA GLU A 112 8.13 -6.92 11.89
C GLU A 112 6.67 -7.38 11.87
N LYS A 113 6.38 -8.48 12.56
CA LYS A 113 5.01 -8.99 12.66
C LYS A 113 4.32 -8.29 13.83
N PRO A 114 3.01 -7.99 13.70
CA PRO A 114 2.24 -7.52 14.85
C PRO A 114 2.31 -8.53 15.99
N ASP A 115 2.38 -8.04 17.23
CA ASP A 115 2.30 -8.91 18.41
C ASP A 115 1.02 -9.76 18.39
N LYS A 116 1.10 -10.96 18.98
CA LYS A 116 0.02 -11.97 19.01
C LYS A 116 -1.33 -11.46 19.56
N LEU A 117 -1.32 -10.31 20.24
CA LEU A 117 -2.50 -9.64 20.79
C LEU A 117 -3.42 -9.02 19.72
N ILE A 118 -2.92 -8.71 18.51
CA ILE A 118 -3.76 -8.44 17.33
C ILE A 118 -4.15 -9.80 16.76
N ALA A 119 -5.01 -10.49 17.51
CA ALA A 119 -5.35 -11.88 17.30
C ALA A 119 -5.78 -12.15 15.84
N ARG A 120 -5.05 -13.06 15.18
CA ARG A 120 -5.24 -13.66 13.83
C ARG A 120 -4.48 -13.06 12.65
N TYR A 121 -3.82 -11.90 12.77
CA TYR A 121 -3.02 -11.35 11.65
C TYR A 121 -1.52 -11.60 11.82
N ASN A 122 -1.01 -12.67 11.19
CA ASN A 122 0.40 -13.08 11.29
C ASN A 122 1.31 -12.51 10.19
N TYR A 123 0.79 -11.56 9.40
CA TYR A 123 1.51 -10.97 8.27
C TYR A 123 2.01 -9.58 8.64
N SER A 124 3.26 -9.29 8.29
CA SER A 124 3.77 -7.93 8.33
C SER A 124 3.28 -7.15 7.12
N VAL A 125 3.34 -5.82 7.19
CA VAL A 125 3.00 -4.93 6.08
C VAL A 125 3.79 -5.33 4.81
N MET A 126 5.08 -5.65 4.98
CA MET A 126 5.93 -6.13 3.88
C MET A 126 5.44 -7.45 3.26
N THR A 127 5.07 -8.43 4.09
CA THR A 127 4.62 -9.74 3.56
C THR A 127 3.35 -9.59 2.73
N VAL A 128 2.47 -8.67 3.09
CA VAL A 128 1.22 -8.41 2.36
C VAL A 128 1.50 -7.88 0.97
N TRP A 129 2.37 -6.89 0.83
CA TRP A 129 2.72 -6.30 -0.46
C TRP A 129 3.49 -7.28 -1.34
N GLU A 130 4.45 -8.02 -0.79
CA GLU A 130 5.17 -9.08 -1.51
C GLU A 130 4.22 -10.15 -2.05
N THR A 131 3.22 -10.55 -1.25
CA THR A 131 2.20 -11.53 -1.68
C THR A 131 1.32 -10.97 -2.80
N SER A 132 0.84 -9.73 -2.66
CA SER A 132 0.04 -9.07 -3.70
C SER A 132 0.83 -8.90 -5.00
N TYR A 133 2.10 -8.48 -4.90
CA TYR A 133 2.99 -8.31 -6.05
C TYR A 133 3.28 -9.62 -6.76
N SER A 134 3.55 -10.70 -6.02
CA SER A 134 3.78 -12.03 -6.59
C SER A 134 2.55 -12.49 -7.37
N ALA A 135 1.35 -12.31 -6.80
CA ALA A 135 0.10 -12.63 -7.50
C ALA A 135 -0.10 -11.81 -8.77
N VAL A 136 0.24 -10.51 -8.77
CA VAL A 136 0.22 -9.69 -9.99
C VAL A 136 1.19 -10.23 -11.03
N CYS A 137 2.43 -10.54 -10.65
CA CYS A 137 3.46 -11.04 -11.58
C CYS A 137 3.09 -12.41 -12.17
N GLU A 138 2.38 -13.26 -11.42
CA GLU A 138 1.87 -14.53 -11.91
C GLU A 138 0.74 -14.36 -12.95
N HIS A 139 -0.07 -13.30 -12.83
CA HIS A 139 -1.21 -13.06 -13.72
C HIS A 139 -0.84 -12.21 -14.95
N LEU A 140 -0.09 -11.12 -14.75
CA LEU A 140 0.37 -10.20 -15.78
C LEU A 140 1.74 -9.62 -15.37
N PRO A 141 2.86 -10.26 -15.75
CA PRO A 141 4.21 -9.81 -15.41
C PRO A 141 4.46 -8.33 -15.71
N GLU A 142 3.88 -7.82 -16.79
CA GLU A 142 3.94 -6.45 -17.27
C GLU A 142 3.41 -5.45 -16.24
N ALA A 143 2.32 -5.79 -15.55
CA ALA A 143 1.76 -4.95 -14.49
C ALA A 143 2.71 -4.88 -13.29
N GLY A 144 3.41 -5.97 -12.98
CA GLY A 144 4.47 -5.99 -11.97
C GLY A 144 5.64 -5.08 -12.35
N ARG A 145 6.12 -5.19 -13.59
CA ARG A 145 7.20 -4.33 -14.12
C ARG A 145 6.78 -2.85 -14.18
N LEU A 146 5.53 -2.57 -14.56
CA LEU A 146 4.95 -1.24 -14.51
C LEU A 146 4.98 -0.69 -13.09
N LEU A 147 4.53 -1.45 -12.08
CA LEU A 147 4.60 -1.00 -10.68
C LEU A 147 6.03 -0.65 -10.23
N MET A 148 7.02 -1.43 -10.67
CA MET A 148 8.43 -1.15 -10.40
C MET A 148 8.89 0.15 -11.08
N LEU A 149 8.51 0.39 -12.33
CA LEU A 149 8.75 1.68 -12.99
C LEU A 149 8.08 2.83 -12.23
N LEU A 150 6.83 2.65 -11.82
CA LEU A 150 6.04 3.66 -11.12
C LEU A 150 6.66 4.04 -9.76
N SER A 151 7.50 3.19 -9.19
CA SER A 151 8.23 3.46 -7.94
C SER A 151 9.29 4.56 -8.09
N PHE A 152 9.62 4.99 -9.31
CA PHE A 152 10.55 6.10 -9.58
C PHE A 152 9.86 7.42 -9.98
N ILE A 153 8.56 7.40 -10.24
CA ILE A 153 7.80 8.62 -10.53
C ILE A 153 7.02 9.07 -9.29
N HIS A 154 6.43 10.26 -9.33
CA HIS A 154 5.58 10.71 -8.24
C HIS A 154 4.37 9.78 -8.06
N TYR A 155 4.07 9.41 -6.82
CA TYR A 155 3.08 8.37 -6.49
C TYR A 155 1.62 8.82 -6.58
N LYS A 156 1.36 10.12 -6.79
CA LYS A 156 0.02 10.69 -7.01
C LYS A 156 -0.15 11.17 -8.44
N ASP A 157 -1.40 11.21 -8.87
CA ASP A 157 -1.88 11.83 -10.11
C ASP A 157 -1.13 11.30 -11.34
N ILE A 158 -1.05 9.97 -11.43
CA ILE A 158 -0.40 9.24 -12.51
C ILE A 158 -1.41 9.12 -13.66
N PHE A 159 -1.25 9.96 -14.67
CA PHE A 159 -2.07 9.97 -15.88
C PHE A 159 -1.53 8.99 -16.93
N LEU A 160 -2.40 8.33 -17.69
CA LEU A 160 -1.98 7.40 -18.75
C LEU A 160 -1.17 8.12 -19.84
N GLU A 161 -1.47 9.39 -20.09
CA GLU A 161 -0.80 10.26 -21.04
C GLU A 161 0.70 10.43 -20.74
N LEU A 162 1.14 10.19 -19.50
CA LEU A 162 2.54 10.15 -19.12
C LEU A 162 3.35 9.16 -19.98
N PHE A 163 2.69 8.08 -20.41
CA PHE A 163 3.30 7.03 -21.20
C PHE A 163 3.39 7.38 -22.69
N GLY A 164 2.70 8.43 -23.15
CA GLY A 164 3.01 9.11 -24.42
C GLY A 164 3.07 8.17 -25.64
N LEU A 165 2.12 7.25 -25.76
CA LEU A 165 2.06 6.15 -26.74
C LEU A 165 2.02 6.56 -28.24
N GLY A 166 2.28 7.84 -28.56
CA GLY A 166 2.36 8.38 -29.93
C GLY A 166 3.66 9.13 -30.26
N ALA A 167 4.58 9.34 -29.31
CA ALA A 167 5.91 9.91 -29.58
C ALA A 167 6.95 8.79 -29.62
N LYS A 168 7.94 8.89 -30.53
CA LYS A 168 9.05 7.91 -30.76
C LYS A 168 9.33 7.09 -29.50
N ILE A 169 8.86 5.83 -29.53
CA ILE A 169 8.93 4.78 -28.49
C ILE A 169 9.90 5.17 -27.37
N ALA A 170 9.34 5.70 -26.29
CA ALA A 170 10.13 6.16 -25.16
C ALA A 170 10.81 4.98 -24.45
N SER A 171 12.00 5.22 -23.88
CA SER A 171 12.86 4.20 -23.26
C SER A 171 12.19 3.33 -22.20
N TRP A 172 11.03 3.73 -21.66
CA TRP A 172 10.31 2.97 -20.65
C TRP A 172 9.63 1.71 -21.23
N THR A 173 9.34 1.66 -22.53
CA THR A 173 8.72 0.46 -23.14
C THR A 173 9.63 -0.76 -23.11
N SER A 174 10.94 -0.58 -22.89
CA SER A 174 11.89 -1.69 -22.75
C SER A 174 11.64 -2.56 -21.52
N ILE A 175 10.79 -2.12 -20.58
CA ILE A 175 10.37 -2.97 -19.47
C ILE A 175 9.39 -4.06 -19.93
N PHE A 176 8.74 -3.90 -21.08
CA PHE A 176 7.83 -4.89 -21.64
C PHE A 176 8.58 -5.77 -22.65
N GLU A 177 8.07 -6.97 -22.88
CA GLU A 177 8.67 -7.84 -23.89
C GLU A 177 8.50 -7.24 -25.29
N PRO A 178 9.48 -7.38 -26.21
CA PRO A 178 9.45 -6.74 -27.54
C PRO A 178 8.24 -7.11 -28.41
N GLN A 179 7.54 -8.18 -28.05
CA GLN A 179 6.41 -8.75 -28.77
C GLN A 179 5.07 -8.14 -28.33
N ILE A 180 5.05 -7.40 -27.22
CA ILE A 180 3.83 -6.83 -26.64
C ILE A 180 3.54 -5.50 -27.31
N ASN A 181 2.35 -5.39 -27.90
CA ASN A 181 1.84 -4.10 -28.37
C ASN A 181 1.34 -3.30 -27.16
N ILE A 182 2.11 -2.31 -26.74
CA ILE A 182 1.73 -1.44 -25.64
C ILE A 182 0.85 -0.33 -26.20
N ASP A 183 -0.40 -0.31 -25.79
CA ASP A 183 -1.34 0.78 -26.05
C ASP A 183 -2.02 1.21 -24.73
N PHE A 184 -2.92 2.18 -24.79
CA PHE A 184 -3.63 2.64 -23.60
C PHE A 184 -4.46 1.53 -22.96
N HIS A 185 -5.02 0.63 -23.78
CA HIS A 185 -5.82 -0.47 -23.31
C HIS A 185 -5.00 -1.46 -22.48
N HIS A 186 -3.77 -1.79 -22.92
CA HIS A 186 -2.86 -2.65 -22.17
C HIS A 186 -2.40 -2.00 -20.85
N LEU A 187 -2.16 -0.69 -20.85
CA LEU A 187 -1.86 0.04 -19.61
C LEU A 187 -3.04 0.02 -18.64
N GLU A 188 -4.27 0.24 -19.13
CA GLU A 188 -5.50 0.14 -18.34
C GLU A 188 -5.67 -1.26 -17.74
N GLU A 189 -5.36 -2.32 -18.50
CA GLU A 189 -5.37 -3.69 -18.00
C GLU A 189 -4.37 -3.88 -16.85
N CYS A 190 -3.15 -3.34 -17.00
CA CYS A 190 -2.13 -3.37 -15.95
C CYS A 190 -2.61 -2.63 -14.68
N PHE A 191 -3.13 -1.41 -14.82
CA PHE A 191 -3.64 -0.64 -13.69
C PHE A 191 -4.86 -1.29 -13.04
N THR A 192 -5.76 -1.89 -13.82
CA THR A 192 -6.92 -2.62 -13.33
C THR A 192 -6.49 -3.81 -12.47
N LEU A 193 -5.45 -4.54 -12.89
CA LEU A 193 -4.89 -5.62 -12.10
C LEU A 193 -4.21 -5.13 -10.81
N LEU A 194 -3.44 -4.04 -10.89
CA LEU A 194 -2.82 -3.42 -9.72
C LEU A 194 -3.87 -2.94 -8.70
N GLU A 195 -4.97 -2.35 -9.17
CA GLU A 195 -6.10 -1.93 -8.33
C GLU A 195 -6.80 -3.14 -7.69
N LYS A 196 -7.01 -4.22 -8.45
CA LYS A 196 -7.60 -5.48 -7.95
C LYS A 196 -6.83 -6.06 -6.75
N TYR A 197 -5.52 -5.86 -6.70
CA TYR A 197 -4.65 -6.30 -5.60
C TYR A 197 -4.34 -5.20 -4.56
N SER A 198 -5.02 -4.06 -4.65
CA SER A 198 -4.87 -2.88 -3.77
C SER A 198 -3.44 -2.31 -3.74
N LEU A 199 -2.72 -2.40 -4.86
CA LEU A 199 -1.38 -1.82 -5.02
C LEU A 199 -1.42 -0.39 -5.57
N CYS A 200 -2.49 -0.06 -6.30
CA CYS A 200 -2.82 1.30 -6.69
C CYS A 200 -4.31 1.58 -6.48
N GLN A 201 -4.68 2.85 -6.64
CA GLN A 201 -6.04 3.35 -6.56
C GLN A 201 -6.34 4.18 -7.82
N HIS A 202 -7.50 3.94 -8.42
CA HIS A 202 -8.02 4.80 -9.47
C HIS A 202 -8.78 5.98 -8.87
N GLN A 203 -8.41 7.20 -9.26
CA GLN A 203 -9.10 8.42 -8.90
C GLN A 203 -10.12 8.78 -9.99
N VAL A 204 -11.37 8.33 -9.78
CA VAL A 204 -12.47 8.50 -10.75
C VAL A 204 -12.70 9.96 -11.15
N THR A 205 -12.47 10.92 -10.25
CA THR A 205 -12.69 12.35 -10.50
C THR A 205 -11.67 12.98 -11.43
N GLN A 206 -10.46 12.41 -11.52
CA GLN A 206 -9.34 12.99 -12.27
C GLN A 206 -8.85 12.08 -13.39
N THR A 207 -9.45 10.90 -13.59
CA THR A 207 -8.95 9.88 -14.55
C THR A 207 -7.45 9.62 -14.37
N SER A 208 -7.02 9.57 -13.11
CA SER A 208 -5.62 9.39 -12.71
C SER A 208 -5.49 8.21 -11.77
N TYR A 209 -4.27 7.68 -11.65
CA TYR A 209 -3.94 6.63 -10.71
C TYR A 209 -3.06 7.16 -9.58
N SER A 210 -3.07 6.48 -8.44
CA SER A 210 -2.17 6.74 -7.34
C SER A 210 -1.72 5.45 -6.69
N ILE A 211 -0.50 5.45 -6.18
CA ILE A 211 0.07 4.35 -5.40
C ILE A 211 0.10 4.81 -3.95
N TYR A 212 -0.26 3.93 -3.03
CA TYR A 212 -0.10 4.23 -1.60
C TYR A 212 1.35 4.57 -1.30
N ARG A 213 1.59 5.62 -0.51
CA ARG A 213 2.94 6.14 -0.23
C ARG A 213 3.92 5.06 0.22
N LEU A 214 3.49 4.14 1.08
CA LEU A 214 4.35 3.05 1.54
C LEU A 214 4.53 1.92 0.52
N VAL A 215 3.55 1.66 -0.34
CA VAL A 215 3.71 0.71 -1.47
C VAL A 215 4.74 1.25 -2.47
N HIS A 216 4.66 2.55 -2.76
CA HIS A 216 5.64 3.26 -3.60
C HIS A 216 7.05 3.17 -3.02
N ALA A 217 7.20 3.51 -1.73
CA ALA A 217 8.49 3.39 -1.04
C ALA A 217 9.02 1.96 -1.00
N TRP A 218 8.14 0.97 -0.78
CA TRP A 218 8.50 -0.45 -0.82
C TRP A 218 9.01 -0.88 -2.20
N GLY A 219 8.32 -0.49 -3.28
CA GLY A 219 8.75 -0.80 -4.64
C GLY A 219 10.12 -0.22 -4.96
N TYR A 220 10.40 1.00 -4.52
CA TYR A 220 11.72 1.61 -4.63
C TYR A 220 12.78 0.83 -3.84
N ASP A 221 12.50 0.53 -2.57
CA ASP A 221 13.40 -0.21 -1.69
C ASP A 221 13.69 -1.62 -2.23
N ARG A 222 12.74 -2.26 -2.92
CA ARG A 222 12.90 -3.58 -3.58
C ARG A 222 13.97 -3.55 -4.66
N LEU A 223 13.95 -2.55 -5.53
CA LEU A 223 14.90 -2.45 -6.63
C LEU A 223 16.32 -2.10 -6.14
N GLN A 224 16.43 -1.34 -5.05
CA GLN A 224 17.73 -1.05 -4.43
C GLN A 224 18.33 -2.26 -3.69
N GLY A 225 17.48 -3.07 -3.05
CA GLY A 225 17.93 -4.28 -2.33
C GLY A 225 18.43 -5.40 -3.24
N ASP A 226 17.91 -5.50 -4.46
CA ASP A 226 18.44 -6.43 -5.48
C ASP A 226 19.75 -5.92 -6.12
N GLY A 227 20.02 -4.62 -6.08
CA GLY A 227 21.28 -4.02 -6.56
C GLY A 227 22.53 -4.49 -5.81
N ASP A 228 22.41 -4.82 -4.53
CA ASP A 228 23.50 -5.39 -3.73
C ASP A 228 23.74 -6.89 -4.01
N LYS A 229 22.78 -7.59 -4.64
CA LYS A 229 22.96 -8.98 -5.10
C LYS A 229 23.48 -9.07 -6.54
N ILE A 230 23.33 -8.02 -7.34
CA ILE A 230 23.77 -7.99 -8.75
C ILE A 230 25.29 -7.72 -8.88
N LYS A 231 25.99 -7.40 -7.79
CA LYS A 231 27.47 -7.27 -7.77
C LYS A 231 28.24 -8.59 -7.57
N GLN A 232 27.58 -9.75 -7.60
CA GLN A 232 28.22 -11.06 -7.39
C GLN A 232 28.13 -12.03 -8.58
N PHE A 233 27.90 -11.54 -9.80
CA PHE A 233 28.19 -12.32 -11.02
C PHE A 233 29.01 -11.48 -12.00
#